data_AF-A0A938R432-F1
#
_entry.id   AF-A0A938R432-F1
#
_cell.length_a   1.000
_cell.length_b   1.000
_cell.length_c   1.000
_cell.angle_alpha   90.00
_cell.angle_beta   90.00
_cell.angle_gamma   90.00
#
_symmetry.space_group_name_H-M   'P 1'
#
loop_
_entity.id
_entity.type
_entity.pdbx_description
1 polymer ?
#
loop_
_entity_poly.entity_id
_entity_poly.type
_entity_poly.pdbx_seq_one_letter_code
_entity_poly.pdbx_strand_id
1 'polypeptide(L)'
;MVSNREPYMHVYRGGEVETIMPASGMAIALDSLMQTAGGTWVAAGSGEADREAVSSGDALLVPPQDPRYKLRRLWLTRQEEIDYYYGFANSALWPLCHVAYTRPRFDSGQWETYKSVNRKFAEVILSEVNDPRRTIIFIQDYHFALLPRMLKEDCPDLVVSQFWHIPWPNYEIFRICPWGAEILEGLLGNDLLGFHLQYHCNNFFDTVDRTLESRVDLERFSVFRQERETWVRPFPISIDFDRFEAWAKAPQTELRLQDLRHRLNLGGLKVGLGVDRLDYTKGIPERLEAVDIFFRKYPQYRERFTFIQLGPLSRLHIQSYKELNALVDSWEEEINSQYAQGRWKPVLVFKGHYSQEEVVAFYRLADVIVVNSLHDGMNLVAKEYVASRWDLNGALLLSPFTGAARELTGAYTVNPYNPEEIADTIFQALEDPVELKAARLAAMRARVQEHNIFHWSAQFLLALTQLPVTNLQT
;
A
#
# COMPACT_ATOMS: atom_id res chain seq x y z
N MET A 1 -16.52 2.37 7.27
CA MET A 1 -15.08 2.12 7.06
C MET A 1 -14.25 3.12 7.84
N VAL A 2 -13.06 2.75 8.30
CA VAL A 2 -12.17 3.61 9.10
C VAL A 2 -10.74 3.49 8.59
N SER A 3 -10.06 4.59 8.27
CA SER A 3 -8.64 4.59 7.89
C SER A 3 -7.94 5.85 8.38
N ASN A 4 -6.61 5.83 8.49
CA ASN A 4 -5.87 7.01 8.91
C ASN A 4 -5.88 8.07 7.79
N ARG A 5 -5.69 7.65 6.54
CA ARG A 5 -5.73 8.54 5.37
C ARG A 5 -7.12 8.54 4.75
N GLU A 6 -7.60 9.72 4.41
CA GLU A 6 -8.84 9.91 3.67
C GLU A 6 -8.69 9.63 2.16
N PRO A 7 -9.79 9.31 1.45
CA PRO A 7 -9.79 9.07 0.01
C PRO A 7 -9.75 10.35 -0.85
N TYR A 8 -10.22 11.48 -0.31
CA TYR A 8 -10.30 12.77 -1.00
C TYR A 8 -9.77 13.87 -0.09
N MET A 9 -8.79 14.64 -0.55
CA MET A 9 -8.22 15.78 0.17
C MET A 9 -8.52 17.08 -0.58
N HIS A 10 -8.59 18.19 0.15
CA HIS A 10 -8.75 19.53 -0.42
C HIS A 10 -7.47 20.32 -0.18
N VAL A 11 -6.97 20.92 -1.25
CA VAL A 11 -5.73 21.71 -1.25
C VAL A 11 -5.98 23.07 -1.88
N TYR A 12 -5.23 24.08 -1.48
CA TYR A 12 -5.26 25.38 -2.15
C TYR A 12 -4.41 25.33 -3.42
N ARG A 13 -5.03 25.60 -4.57
CA ARG A 13 -4.33 25.78 -5.86
C ARG A 13 -4.78 27.09 -6.50
N GLY A 14 -3.84 28.02 -6.69
CA GLY A 14 -4.13 29.30 -7.32
C GLY A 14 -5.13 30.19 -6.55
N GLY A 15 -5.32 29.94 -5.25
CA GLY A 15 -6.32 30.64 -4.43
C GLY A 15 -7.70 29.99 -4.40
N GLU A 16 -7.90 28.89 -5.14
CA GLU A 16 -9.13 28.09 -5.11
C GLU A 16 -8.92 26.77 -4.37
N VAL A 17 -10.01 26.21 -3.85
CA VAL A 17 -10.01 24.89 -3.20
C VAL A 17 -10.20 23.82 -4.27
N GLU A 18 -9.19 22.98 -4.48
CA GLU A 18 -9.22 21.86 -5.42
C GLU A 18 -9.29 20.53 -4.66
N THR A 19 -10.13 19.60 -5.12
CA THR A 19 -10.16 18.23 -4.61
C THR A 19 -9.14 17.36 -5.33
N ILE A 20 -8.29 16.67 -4.57
CA ILE A 20 -7.32 15.71 -5.09
C ILE A 20 -7.50 14.35 -4.40
N MET A 21 -7.18 13.27 -5.12
CA MET A 21 -7.02 11.95 -4.51
C MET A 21 -5.55 11.75 -4.10
N PRO A 22 -5.27 11.37 -2.83
CA PRO A 22 -3.90 11.06 -2.41
C PRO A 22 -3.33 9.88 -3.19
N ALA A 23 -2.02 9.91 -3.43
CA ALA A 23 -1.27 8.83 -4.09
C ALA A 23 -1.11 7.61 -3.16
N SER A 24 -2.18 6.85 -2.96
CA SER A 24 -2.22 5.63 -2.14
C SER A 24 -3.05 4.56 -2.83
N GLY A 25 -2.40 3.47 -3.27
CA GLY A 25 -3.09 2.34 -3.90
C GLY A 25 -4.16 1.71 -2.99
N MET A 26 -3.94 1.71 -1.67
CA MET A 26 -4.94 1.23 -0.70
C MET A 26 -6.17 2.14 -0.64
N ALA A 27 -5.98 3.47 -0.51
CA ALA A 27 -7.12 4.39 -0.39
C ALA A 27 -8.01 4.34 -1.64
N ILE A 28 -7.39 4.24 -2.80
CA ILE A 28 -8.10 4.17 -4.09
C ILE A 28 -8.81 2.82 -4.29
N ALA A 29 -8.18 1.71 -3.90
CA ALA A 29 -8.82 0.40 -3.93
C ALA A 29 -10.07 0.39 -3.03
N LEU A 30 -9.96 0.95 -1.82
CA LEU A 30 -11.06 1.03 -0.86
C LEU A 30 -12.15 2.06 -1.24
N ASP A 31 -11.79 3.14 -1.92
CA ASP A 31 -12.75 4.10 -2.49
C ASP A 31 -13.67 3.44 -3.52
N SER A 32 -13.13 2.59 -4.39
CA SER A 32 -13.91 1.81 -5.37
C SER A 32 -14.95 0.91 -4.68
N LEU A 33 -14.58 0.34 -3.52
CA LEU A 33 -15.49 -0.44 -2.67
C LEU A 33 -16.59 0.45 -2.05
N MET A 34 -16.23 1.59 -1.46
CA MET A 34 -17.19 2.49 -0.80
C MET A 34 -18.17 3.14 -1.78
N GLN A 35 -17.75 3.45 -3.00
CA GLN A 35 -18.64 3.95 -4.05
C GLN A 35 -19.74 2.93 -4.44
N THR A 36 -19.47 1.64 -4.23
CA THR A 36 -20.40 0.54 -4.49
C THR A 36 -21.26 0.23 -3.26
N ALA A 37 -20.65 0.17 -2.06
CA ALA A 37 -21.32 -0.25 -0.84
C ALA A 37 -22.05 0.88 -0.09
N GLY A 38 -21.64 2.14 -0.29
CA GLY A 38 -22.15 3.29 0.47
C GLY A 38 -21.68 3.31 1.93
N GLY A 39 -22.37 4.12 2.75
CA GLY A 39 -22.11 4.23 4.21
C GLY A 39 -21.22 5.41 4.59
N THR A 40 -20.53 5.29 5.73
CA THR A 40 -19.65 6.34 6.27
C THR A 40 -18.20 5.88 6.27
N TRP A 41 -17.31 6.71 5.76
CA TRP A 41 -15.86 6.58 5.89
C TRP A 41 -15.34 7.60 6.91
N VAL A 42 -14.84 7.13 8.06
CA VAL A 42 -14.17 7.98 9.06
C VAL A 42 -12.66 8.01 8.78
N ALA A 43 -12.06 9.19 8.61
CA ALA A 43 -10.63 9.34 8.38
C ALA A 43 -10.05 10.63 8.97
N ALA A 44 -8.73 10.68 9.18
CA ALA A 44 -8.08 11.94 9.57
C ALA A 44 -8.01 12.88 8.37
N GLY A 45 -8.52 14.11 8.54
CA GLY A 45 -8.39 15.18 7.53
C GLY A 45 -6.97 15.71 7.51
N SER A 46 -6.35 15.77 6.34
CA SER A 46 -4.93 16.09 6.16
C SER A 46 -4.62 17.12 5.08
N GLY A 47 -5.60 17.48 4.25
CA GLY A 47 -5.52 18.56 3.28
C GLY A 47 -5.58 19.93 3.93
N GLU A 48 -4.84 20.88 3.35
CA GLU A 48 -4.73 22.27 3.84
C GLU A 48 -6.09 22.98 3.86
N ALA A 49 -6.97 22.67 2.90
CA ALA A 49 -8.28 23.28 2.75
C ALA A 49 -9.43 22.38 3.26
N ASP A 50 -9.13 21.23 3.89
CA ASP A 50 -10.17 20.27 4.26
C ASP A 50 -11.17 20.81 5.26
N ARG A 51 -10.74 21.70 6.16
CA ARG A 51 -11.60 22.35 7.15
C ARG A 51 -12.60 23.32 6.51
N GLU A 52 -12.22 23.95 5.41
CA GLU A 52 -13.09 24.86 4.65
C GLU A 52 -14.08 24.08 3.78
N ALA A 53 -13.64 22.91 3.27
CA ALA A 53 -14.45 22.08 2.40
C ALA A 53 -15.54 21.26 3.11
N VAL A 54 -15.50 21.15 4.45
CA VAL A 54 -16.53 20.42 5.21
C VAL A 54 -17.67 21.34 5.66
N SER A 55 -18.86 20.75 5.74
CA SER A 55 -20.05 21.41 6.30
C SER A 55 -20.19 21.13 7.81
N SER A 56 -21.34 21.46 8.41
CA SER A 56 -21.64 21.16 9.81
C SER A 56 -21.42 19.69 10.14
N GLY A 57 -20.64 19.41 11.20
CA GLY A 57 -20.34 18.04 11.64
C GLY A 57 -19.16 17.38 10.92
N ASP A 58 -18.19 18.19 10.47
CA ASP A 58 -16.95 17.80 9.76
C ASP A 58 -17.13 16.65 8.76
N ALA A 59 -18.19 16.73 7.97
CA ALA A 59 -18.55 15.71 6.99
C ALA A 59 -18.95 16.33 5.66
N LEU A 60 -18.77 15.53 4.61
CA LEU A 60 -19.16 15.82 3.23
C LEU A 60 -19.50 14.52 2.49
N LEU A 61 -20.21 14.64 1.38
CA LEU A 61 -20.47 13.51 0.48
C LEU A 61 -19.39 13.45 -0.60
N VAL A 62 -18.97 12.23 -0.95
CA VAL A 62 -17.93 11.96 -1.95
C VAL A 62 -18.31 10.75 -2.80
N PRO A 63 -17.76 10.60 -4.02
CA PRO A 63 -16.91 11.56 -4.76
C PRO A 63 -17.63 12.88 -5.10
N PRO A 64 -16.93 14.01 -5.29
CA PRO A 64 -17.58 15.31 -5.53
C PRO A 64 -18.51 15.36 -6.76
N GLN A 65 -18.19 14.59 -7.81
CA GLN A 65 -18.93 14.61 -9.07
C GLN A 65 -20.17 13.71 -9.07
N ASP A 66 -20.14 12.62 -8.29
CA ASP A 66 -21.25 11.67 -8.13
C ASP A 66 -21.25 11.17 -6.69
N PRO A 67 -21.87 11.89 -5.73
CA PRO A 67 -21.72 11.57 -4.32
C PRO A 67 -22.38 10.22 -3.96
N ARG A 68 -21.59 9.25 -3.48
CA ARG A 68 -22.02 7.87 -3.16
C ARG A 68 -22.02 7.55 -1.68
N TYR A 69 -21.16 8.18 -0.90
CA TYR A 69 -21.00 7.89 0.53
C TYR A 69 -20.56 9.12 1.32
N LYS A 70 -20.67 9.04 2.65
CA LYS A 70 -20.27 10.13 3.56
C LYS A 70 -18.82 9.97 3.98
N LEU A 71 -18.00 11.00 3.80
CA LEU A 71 -16.68 11.11 4.41
C LEU A 71 -16.81 11.95 5.70
N ARG A 72 -16.47 11.36 6.84
CA ARG A 72 -16.43 11.99 8.16
C ARG A 72 -14.97 12.24 8.54
N ARG A 73 -14.58 13.50 8.64
CA ARG A 73 -13.21 13.90 8.98
C ARG A 73 -13.04 14.01 10.49
N LEU A 74 -11.89 13.54 10.95
CA LEU A 74 -11.38 13.72 12.29
C LEU A 74 -10.14 14.60 12.22
N TRP A 75 -10.07 15.57 13.14
CA TRP A 75 -8.96 16.52 13.17
C TRP A 75 -7.92 16.14 14.19
N LEU A 76 -6.70 15.87 13.74
CA LEU A 76 -5.55 15.71 14.60
C LEU A 76 -4.88 17.07 14.83
N THR A 77 -4.42 17.30 16.05
CA THR A 77 -3.49 18.40 16.33
C THR A 77 -2.13 18.09 15.70
N ARG A 78 -1.31 19.13 15.50
CA ARG A 78 0.05 18.95 14.99
C ARG A 78 0.89 18.01 15.87
N GLN A 79 0.72 18.09 17.19
CA GLN A 79 1.44 17.21 18.11
C GLN A 79 0.95 15.76 18.00
N GLU A 80 -0.36 15.55 17.91
CA GLU A 80 -0.94 14.22 17.63
C GLU A 80 -0.38 13.66 16.31
N GLU A 81 -0.35 14.43 15.23
CA GLU A 81 0.22 13.97 13.96
C GLU A 81 1.70 13.57 14.08
N ILE A 82 2.51 14.36 14.79
CA ILE A 82 3.92 14.07 15.04
C ILE A 82 4.09 12.78 15.83
N ASP A 83 3.41 12.63 16.96
CA ASP A 83 3.68 11.52 17.88
C ASP A 83 2.97 10.23 17.48
N TYR A 84 1.74 10.30 16.96
CA TYR A 84 0.99 9.13 16.51
C TYR A 84 1.39 8.69 15.10
N TYR A 85 1.34 9.59 14.11
CA TYR A 85 1.54 9.20 12.72
C TYR A 85 3.03 9.10 12.38
N TYR A 86 3.82 10.16 12.56
CA TYR A 86 5.27 10.10 12.25
C TYR A 86 6.04 9.30 13.32
N GLY A 87 5.63 9.38 14.57
CA GLY A 87 6.18 8.66 15.72
C GLY A 87 5.77 7.18 15.72
N PHE A 88 4.81 6.81 16.57
CA PHE A 88 4.53 5.40 16.85
C PHE A 88 4.18 4.57 15.60
N ALA A 89 3.29 5.07 14.73
CA ALA A 89 2.88 4.31 13.55
C ALA A 89 4.04 4.10 12.56
N ASN A 90 4.76 5.15 12.17
CA ASN A 90 5.75 5.07 11.08
C ASN A 90 7.21 4.93 11.53
N SER A 91 7.54 5.26 12.78
CA SER A 91 8.87 5.05 13.36
C SER A 91 8.96 3.81 14.26
N ALA A 92 7.83 3.27 14.75
CA ALA A 92 7.81 2.03 15.54
C ALA A 92 7.15 0.86 14.77
N LEU A 93 5.85 0.93 14.49
CA LEU A 93 5.11 -0.21 13.92
C LEU A 93 5.53 -0.55 12.48
N TRP A 94 5.70 0.45 11.63
CA TRP A 94 6.13 0.23 10.25
C TRP A 94 7.47 -0.53 10.15
N PRO A 95 8.58 -0.08 10.76
CA PRO A 95 9.83 -0.84 10.76
C PRO A 95 9.77 -2.14 11.58
N LEU A 96 8.93 -2.23 12.62
CA LEU A 96 8.73 -3.48 13.35
C LEU A 96 8.13 -4.58 12.45
N CYS A 97 7.17 -4.20 11.62
CA CYS A 97 6.44 -5.15 10.79
C CYS A 97 7.13 -5.42 9.45
N HIS A 98 7.97 -4.49 8.98
CA HIS A 98 8.79 -4.68 7.79
C HIS A 98 10.22 -5.06 8.19
N VAL A 99 10.58 -6.34 8.02
CA VAL A 99 11.96 -6.85 8.08
C VAL A 99 12.83 -6.30 6.93
N ALA A 100 13.06 -4.98 6.93
CA ALA A 100 13.82 -4.23 5.93
C ALA A 100 15.00 -3.48 6.59
N TYR A 101 15.61 -4.10 7.61
CA TYR A 101 16.83 -3.65 8.32
C TYR A 101 16.81 -2.24 8.93
N THR A 102 15.66 -1.56 8.94
CA THR A 102 15.47 -0.31 9.67
C THR A 102 15.01 -0.62 11.09
N ARG A 103 15.76 -0.16 12.09
CA ARG A 103 15.44 -0.44 13.50
C ARG A 103 14.19 0.35 13.95
N PRO A 104 13.18 -0.30 14.56
CA PRO A 104 12.05 0.43 15.14
C PRO A 104 12.48 1.26 16.34
N ARG A 105 11.87 2.44 16.49
CA ARG A 105 12.08 3.36 17.61
C ARG A 105 10.83 3.40 18.47
N PHE A 106 10.97 2.97 19.72
CA PHE A 106 9.90 2.96 20.70
C PHE A 106 10.03 4.16 21.64
N ASP A 107 8.96 4.92 21.82
CA ASP A 107 8.87 6.06 22.72
C ASP A 107 7.54 6.01 23.47
N SER A 108 7.58 6.15 24.80
CA SER A 108 6.39 6.02 25.63
C SER A 108 5.41 7.19 25.47
N GLY A 109 5.90 8.41 25.24
CA GLY A 109 5.02 9.56 24.95
C GLY A 109 4.29 9.35 23.63
N GLN A 110 4.99 8.85 22.61
CA GLN A 110 4.38 8.48 21.33
C GLN A 110 3.36 7.35 21.46
N TRP A 111 3.60 6.37 22.33
CA TRP A 111 2.63 5.33 22.65
C TRP A 111 1.36 5.88 23.30
N GLU A 112 1.48 6.76 24.30
CA GLU A 112 0.31 7.40 24.94
C GLU A 112 -0.50 8.20 23.93
N THR A 113 0.16 8.94 23.03
CA THR A 113 -0.52 9.64 21.94
C THR A 113 -1.19 8.67 20.97
N TYR A 114 -0.56 7.53 20.67
CA TYR A 114 -1.17 6.49 19.83
C TYR A 114 -2.46 5.91 20.42
N LYS A 115 -2.46 5.66 21.73
CA LYS A 115 -3.66 5.27 22.49
C LYS A 115 -4.74 6.35 22.46
N SER A 116 -4.37 7.60 22.74
CA SER A 116 -5.28 8.74 22.75
C SER A 116 -5.96 8.94 21.39
N VAL A 117 -5.19 8.88 20.30
CA VAL A 117 -5.74 9.00 18.94
C VAL A 117 -6.67 7.82 18.61
N ASN A 118 -6.32 6.58 18.98
CA ASN A 118 -7.21 5.43 18.79
C ASN A 118 -8.55 5.62 19.54
N ARG A 119 -8.52 6.14 20.78
CA ARG A 119 -9.75 6.43 21.55
C ARG A 119 -10.58 7.55 20.91
N LYS A 120 -9.94 8.61 20.42
CA LYS A 120 -10.61 9.70 19.70
C LYS A 120 -11.32 9.21 18.43
N PHE A 121 -10.70 8.28 17.69
CA PHE A 121 -11.38 7.61 16.58
C PHE A 121 -12.57 6.77 17.06
N ALA A 122 -12.43 6.01 18.15
CA ALA A 122 -13.52 5.22 18.71
C ALA A 122 -14.74 6.09 19.05
N GLU A 123 -14.54 7.22 19.71
CA GLU A 123 -15.60 8.17 20.06
C GLU A 123 -16.36 8.69 18.83
N VAL A 124 -15.62 9.11 17.78
CA VAL A 124 -16.23 9.58 16.53
C VAL A 124 -16.99 8.46 15.84
N ILE A 125 -16.44 7.25 15.76
CA ILE A 125 -17.12 6.10 15.15
C ILE A 125 -18.43 5.79 15.89
N LEU A 126 -18.40 5.73 17.22
CA LEU A 126 -19.59 5.44 18.01
C LEU A 126 -20.67 6.51 17.84
N SER A 127 -20.29 7.78 17.63
CA SER A 127 -21.25 8.85 17.33
C SER A 127 -21.94 8.72 15.96
N GLU A 128 -21.35 7.95 15.05
CA GLU A 128 -21.87 7.69 13.69
C GLU A 128 -22.66 6.38 13.60
N VAL A 129 -22.65 5.55 14.65
CA VAL A 129 -23.38 4.28 14.71
C VAL A 129 -24.84 4.53 15.07
N ASN A 130 -25.75 4.19 14.16
CA ASN A 130 -27.19 4.28 14.42
C ASN A 130 -27.76 3.00 15.06
N ASP A 131 -27.44 1.83 14.49
CA ASP A 131 -27.87 0.52 14.99
C ASP A 131 -26.63 -0.40 15.08
N PRO A 132 -26.12 -0.67 16.30
CA PRO A 132 -24.93 -1.50 16.48
C PRO A 132 -25.04 -2.89 15.87
N ARG A 133 -26.24 -3.50 15.87
CA ARG A 133 -26.44 -4.88 15.38
C ARG A 133 -26.47 -4.97 13.86
N ARG A 134 -26.61 -3.84 13.17
CA ARG A 134 -26.63 -3.75 11.70
C ARG A 134 -25.42 -3.01 11.13
N THR A 135 -24.55 -2.50 11.99
CA THR A 135 -23.39 -1.71 11.57
C THR A 135 -22.13 -2.55 11.62
N ILE A 136 -21.48 -2.70 10.46
CA ILE A 136 -20.15 -3.31 10.36
C ILE A 136 -19.11 -2.20 10.42
N ILE A 137 -18.24 -2.27 11.43
CA ILE A 137 -17.06 -1.42 11.50
C ILE A 137 -15.92 -2.13 10.79
N PHE A 138 -15.45 -1.54 9.69
CA PHE A 138 -14.32 -2.07 8.93
C PHE A 138 -13.10 -1.15 9.03
N ILE A 139 -12.15 -1.54 9.86
CA ILE A 139 -10.94 -0.80 10.25
C ILE A 139 -9.80 -1.15 9.30
N GLN A 140 -9.04 -0.14 8.89
CA GLN A 140 -7.93 -0.30 7.98
C GLN A 140 -6.60 0.00 8.68
N ASP A 141 -5.78 -1.05 8.73
CA ASP A 141 -4.33 -0.99 8.88
C ASP A 141 -3.77 -0.75 10.30
N TYR A 142 -2.43 -0.78 10.37
CA TYR A 142 -1.60 -0.71 11.60
C TYR A 142 -1.74 0.57 12.42
N HIS A 143 -2.40 1.59 11.89
CA HIS A 143 -2.68 2.83 12.58
C HIS A 143 -3.69 2.65 13.73
N PHE A 144 -4.43 1.53 13.74
CA PHE A 144 -5.54 1.28 14.65
C PHE A 144 -5.47 -0.09 15.32
N ALA A 145 -4.32 -0.45 15.89
CA ALA A 145 -4.17 -1.74 16.55
C ALA A 145 -5.03 -1.87 17.82
N LEU A 146 -5.42 -0.76 18.46
CA LEU A 146 -6.15 -0.74 19.72
C LEU A 146 -7.64 -0.45 19.56
N LEU A 147 -8.00 0.21 18.47
CA LEU A 147 -9.36 0.62 18.15
C LEU A 147 -10.40 -0.52 18.27
N PRO A 148 -10.15 -1.76 17.79
CA PRO A 148 -11.17 -2.80 17.85
C PRO A 148 -11.62 -3.10 19.28
N ARG A 149 -10.67 -3.25 20.20
CA ARG A 149 -10.96 -3.48 21.62
C ARG A 149 -11.71 -2.30 22.24
N MET A 150 -11.26 -1.07 21.98
CA MET A 150 -11.90 0.14 22.50
C MET A 150 -13.37 0.24 22.07
N LEU A 151 -13.69 -0.10 20.82
CA LEU A 151 -15.07 -0.13 20.32
C LEU A 151 -15.91 -1.21 21.02
N LYS A 152 -15.36 -2.41 21.22
CA LYS A 152 -16.06 -3.51 21.89
C LYS A 152 -16.20 -3.35 23.40
N GLU A 153 -15.36 -2.54 24.03
CA GLU A 153 -15.52 -2.12 25.44
C GLU A 153 -16.74 -1.21 25.58
N ASP A 154 -16.90 -0.25 24.67
CA ASP A 154 -17.98 0.74 24.72
C ASP A 154 -19.30 0.19 24.15
N CYS A 155 -19.25 -0.67 23.12
CA CYS A 155 -20.41 -1.29 22.49
C CYS A 155 -20.13 -2.75 22.05
N PRO A 156 -20.39 -3.75 22.92
CA PRO A 156 -20.10 -5.16 22.64
C PRO A 156 -20.85 -5.76 21.45
N ASP A 157 -22.03 -5.23 21.13
CA ASP A 157 -22.93 -5.70 20.05
C ASP A 157 -22.42 -5.33 18.63
N LEU A 158 -21.41 -4.48 18.50
CA LEU A 158 -20.85 -4.09 17.20
C LEU A 158 -20.17 -5.26 16.51
N VAL A 159 -20.36 -5.40 15.19
CA VAL A 159 -19.49 -6.25 14.37
C VAL A 159 -18.26 -5.44 13.98
N VAL A 160 -17.10 -5.82 14.50
CA VAL A 160 -15.82 -5.13 14.30
C VAL A 160 -14.88 -6.03 13.49
N SER A 161 -14.36 -5.47 12.42
CA SER A 161 -13.43 -6.16 11.53
C SER A 161 -12.28 -5.25 11.17
N GLN A 162 -11.11 -5.83 10.93
CA GLN A 162 -9.92 -5.09 10.56
C GLN A 162 -9.16 -5.82 9.47
N PHE A 163 -8.58 -5.05 8.55
CA PHE A 163 -7.63 -5.56 7.59
C PHE A 163 -6.26 -4.92 7.80
N TRP A 164 -5.23 -5.75 8.00
CA TRP A 164 -3.84 -5.34 8.22
C TRP A 164 -3.06 -5.39 6.89
N HIS A 165 -2.72 -4.21 6.34
CA HIS A 165 -2.20 -4.10 4.96
C HIS A 165 -0.68 -4.25 4.85
N ILE A 166 0.04 -4.09 5.95
CA ILE A 166 1.48 -4.34 5.97
C ILE A 166 1.78 -5.80 6.32
N PRO A 167 3.01 -6.30 6.16
CA PRO A 167 3.34 -7.64 6.64
C PRO A 167 3.08 -7.79 8.15
N TRP A 168 2.86 -9.03 8.60
CA TRP A 168 2.95 -9.36 10.02
C TRP A 168 4.30 -10.06 10.30
N PRO A 169 5.12 -9.53 11.23
CA PRO A 169 6.44 -10.09 11.51
C PRO A 169 6.32 -11.41 12.27
N ASN A 170 7.39 -12.21 12.27
CA ASN A 170 7.46 -13.38 13.14
C ASN A 170 7.58 -12.96 14.63
N TYR A 171 7.42 -13.93 15.53
CA TYR A 171 7.49 -13.69 16.98
C TYR A 171 8.80 -13.04 17.46
N GLU A 172 9.95 -13.47 16.93
CA GLU A 172 11.25 -12.95 17.37
C GLU A 172 11.45 -11.47 17.06
N ILE A 173 10.91 -11.01 15.94
CA ILE A 173 10.90 -9.58 15.60
C ILE A 173 9.82 -8.86 16.41
N PHE A 174 8.61 -9.41 16.52
CA PHE A 174 7.50 -8.74 17.22
C PHE A 174 7.78 -8.50 18.72
N ARG A 175 8.37 -9.49 19.41
CA ARG A 175 8.59 -9.48 20.86
C ARG A 175 9.48 -8.35 21.37
N ILE A 176 10.21 -7.65 20.48
CA ILE A 176 11.02 -6.49 20.87
C ILE A 176 10.15 -5.26 21.17
N CYS A 177 8.87 -5.26 20.78
CA CYS A 177 7.94 -4.18 21.05
C CYS A 177 7.53 -4.17 22.53
N PRO A 178 7.79 -3.08 23.28
CA PRO A 178 7.44 -3.00 24.70
C PRO A 178 5.94 -3.16 24.98
N TRP A 179 5.09 -2.76 24.03
CA TRP A 179 3.62 -2.80 24.13
C TRP A 179 2.99 -3.91 23.28
N GLY A 180 3.77 -4.93 22.92
CA GLY A 180 3.30 -6.04 22.08
C GLY A 180 2.05 -6.71 22.63
N ALA A 181 1.96 -6.92 23.95
CA ALA A 181 0.78 -7.49 24.59
C ALA A 181 -0.47 -6.60 24.40
N GLU A 182 -0.36 -5.29 24.68
CA GLU A 182 -1.49 -4.34 24.51
C GLU A 182 -1.96 -4.26 23.05
N ILE A 183 -1.02 -4.30 22.09
CA ILE A 183 -1.32 -4.34 20.65
C ILE A 183 -2.10 -5.61 20.29
N LEU A 184 -1.64 -6.77 20.74
CA LEU A 184 -2.31 -8.05 20.46
C LEU A 184 -3.71 -8.08 21.09
N GLU A 185 -3.87 -7.61 22.33
CA GLU A 185 -5.17 -7.49 22.97
C GLU A 185 -6.11 -6.54 22.22
N GLY A 186 -5.58 -5.44 21.70
CA GLY A 186 -6.30 -4.51 20.83
C GLY A 186 -6.84 -5.19 19.57
N LEU A 187 -5.98 -5.95 18.88
CA LEU A 187 -6.30 -6.66 17.64
C LEU A 187 -7.28 -7.83 17.87
N LEU A 188 -7.21 -8.49 19.02
CA LEU A 188 -8.19 -9.52 19.44
C LEU A 188 -9.55 -8.93 19.85
N GLY A 189 -9.74 -7.61 19.73
CA GLY A 189 -11.07 -6.99 19.77
C GLY A 189 -11.86 -7.13 18.47
N ASN A 190 -11.24 -7.62 17.39
CA ASN A 190 -11.94 -7.89 16.14
C ASN A 190 -12.75 -9.19 16.21
N ASP A 191 -13.90 -9.22 15.54
CA ASP A 191 -14.59 -10.47 15.19
C ASP A 191 -13.89 -11.14 13.99
N LEU A 192 -13.39 -10.34 13.03
CA LEU A 192 -12.59 -10.81 11.89
C LEU A 192 -11.36 -9.91 11.66
N LEU A 193 -10.17 -10.52 11.70
CA LEU A 193 -8.89 -9.91 11.36
C LEU A 193 -8.34 -10.50 10.06
N GLY A 194 -8.20 -9.67 9.04
CA GLY A 194 -7.67 -10.03 7.74
C GLY A 194 -6.20 -9.65 7.57
N PHE A 195 -5.43 -10.53 6.92
CA PHE A 195 -4.07 -10.24 6.45
C PHE A 195 -3.96 -10.53 4.94
N HIS A 196 -2.89 -10.10 4.28
CA HIS A 196 -2.72 -10.45 2.86
C HIS A 196 -2.46 -11.93 2.59
N LEU A 197 -1.65 -12.59 3.43
CA LEU A 197 -1.03 -13.88 3.12
C LEU A 197 -1.19 -14.84 4.29
N GLN A 198 -1.29 -16.13 3.98
CA GLN A 198 -1.46 -17.18 4.99
C GLN A 198 -0.32 -17.17 6.03
N TYR A 199 0.92 -16.92 5.61
CA TYR A 199 2.03 -16.89 6.56
C TYR A 199 1.97 -15.69 7.51
N HIS A 200 1.33 -14.57 7.13
CA HIS A 200 1.06 -13.46 8.06
C HIS A 200 0.08 -13.90 9.15
N CYS A 201 -0.97 -14.65 8.79
CA CYS A 201 -1.88 -15.25 9.76
C CYS A 201 -1.16 -16.22 10.71
N ASN A 202 -0.30 -17.09 10.16
CA ASN A 202 0.46 -18.05 10.95
C ASN A 202 1.41 -17.34 11.94
N ASN A 203 2.15 -16.33 11.45
CA ASN A 203 2.99 -15.51 12.32
C ASN A 203 2.17 -14.81 13.41
N PHE A 204 0.95 -14.32 13.09
CA PHE A 204 0.06 -13.71 14.07
C PHE A 204 -0.35 -14.69 15.16
N PHE A 205 -0.75 -15.92 14.80
CA PHE A 205 -1.05 -16.96 15.78
C PHE A 205 0.16 -17.26 16.68
N ASP A 206 1.36 -17.41 16.09
CA ASP A 206 2.58 -17.64 16.86
C ASP A 206 2.87 -16.48 17.82
N THR A 207 2.62 -15.23 17.40
CA THR A 207 2.80 -14.07 18.28
C THR A 207 1.80 -14.02 19.42
N VAL A 208 0.55 -14.40 19.16
CA VAL A 208 -0.51 -14.44 20.17
C VAL A 208 -0.26 -15.55 21.18
N ASP A 209 -0.01 -16.78 20.72
CA ASP A 209 0.21 -17.97 21.54
C ASP A 209 1.39 -17.79 22.51
N ARG A 210 2.46 -17.14 22.07
CA ARG A 210 3.68 -16.95 22.86
C ARG A 210 3.71 -15.68 23.72
N THR A 211 2.71 -14.81 23.60
CA THR A 211 2.66 -13.53 24.34
C THR A 211 1.45 -13.44 25.28
N LEU A 212 0.31 -14.01 24.90
CA LEU A 212 -0.94 -13.91 25.66
C LEU A 212 -1.44 -15.28 26.08
N GLU A 213 -2.03 -15.36 27.28
CA GLU A 213 -2.86 -16.49 27.66
C GLU A 213 -4.13 -16.51 26.79
N SER A 214 -4.10 -17.33 25.74
CA SER A 214 -5.15 -17.45 24.74
C SER A 214 -5.18 -18.87 24.17
N ARG A 215 -6.30 -19.28 23.57
CA ARG A 215 -6.42 -20.56 22.89
C ARG A 215 -6.49 -20.33 21.39
N VAL A 216 -5.42 -20.66 20.68
CA VAL A 216 -5.40 -20.67 19.22
C VAL A 216 -6.06 -21.96 18.70
N ASP A 217 -7.06 -21.81 17.84
CA ASP A 217 -7.71 -22.89 17.10
C ASP A 217 -7.26 -22.82 15.64
N LEU A 218 -6.32 -23.69 15.26
CA LEU A 218 -5.77 -23.72 13.90
C LEU A 218 -6.72 -24.36 12.88
N GLU A 219 -7.71 -25.14 13.31
CA GLU A 219 -8.70 -25.73 12.40
C GLU A 219 -9.71 -24.67 11.98
N ARG A 220 -10.17 -23.86 12.93
CA ARG A 220 -11.04 -22.71 12.68
C ARG A 220 -10.29 -21.44 12.31
N PHE A 221 -8.96 -21.47 12.30
CA PHE A 221 -8.11 -20.30 12.12
C PHE A 221 -8.56 -19.13 13.01
N SER A 222 -8.78 -19.37 14.30
CA SER A 222 -9.29 -18.37 15.23
C SER A 222 -8.50 -18.34 16.54
N VAL A 223 -8.64 -17.24 17.28
CA VAL A 223 -8.09 -17.08 18.62
C VAL A 223 -9.24 -16.87 19.59
N PHE A 224 -9.29 -17.68 20.63
CA PHE A 224 -10.20 -17.50 21.75
C PHE A 224 -9.49 -16.80 22.91
N ARG A 225 -10.07 -15.69 23.38
CA ARG A 225 -9.59 -14.97 24.56
C ARG A 225 -10.76 -14.30 25.28
N GLN A 226 -10.85 -14.50 26.60
CA GLN A 226 -11.90 -13.88 27.45
C GLN A 226 -13.32 -14.07 26.87
N GLU A 227 -13.66 -15.31 26.50
CA GLU A 227 -14.95 -15.71 25.89
C GLU A 227 -15.25 -15.11 24.51
N ARG A 228 -14.33 -14.35 23.93
CA ARG A 228 -14.43 -13.79 22.58
C ARG A 228 -13.58 -14.60 21.61
N GLU A 229 -14.10 -14.79 20.41
CA GLU A 229 -13.42 -15.46 19.31
C GLU A 229 -13.10 -14.44 18.22
N THR A 230 -11.83 -14.33 17.85
CA THR A 230 -11.39 -13.54 16.69
C THR A 230 -11.02 -14.48 15.57
N TRP A 231 -11.71 -14.40 14.44
CA TRP A 231 -11.32 -15.12 13.23
C TRP A 231 -10.15 -14.43 12.56
N VAL A 232 -9.17 -15.19 12.09
CA VAL A 232 -8.00 -14.67 11.38
C VAL A 232 -7.91 -15.34 10.02
N ARG A 233 -7.85 -14.57 8.93
CA ARG A 233 -7.90 -15.12 7.56
C ARG A 233 -7.02 -14.33 6.57
N PRO A 234 -6.48 -15.00 5.53
CA PRO A 234 -5.81 -14.31 4.44
C PRO A 234 -6.81 -13.83 3.38
N PHE A 235 -6.71 -12.55 2.99
CA PHE A 235 -7.38 -11.96 1.84
C PHE A 235 -6.36 -11.12 1.05
N PRO A 236 -5.78 -11.63 -0.04
CA PRO A 236 -4.83 -10.88 -0.84
C PRO A 236 -5.56 -9.71 -1.54
N ILE A 237 -5.21 -8.47 -1.17
CA ILE A 237 -5.84 -7.28 -1.77
C ILE A 237 -5.40 -7.14 -3.23
N SER A 238 -6.23 -6.48 -4.01
CA SER A 238 -5.96 -6.26 -5.42
C SER A 238 -6.46 -4.88 -5.85
N ILE A 239 -6.53 -4.64 -7.16
CA ILE A 239 -6.93 -3.36 -7.76
C ILE A 239 -8.25 -3.49 -8.50
N ASP A 240 -8.81 -2.35 -8.88
CA ASP A 240 -9.86 -2.26 -9.90
C ASP A 240 -9.24 -2.50 -11.29
N PHE A 241 -9.18 -3.76 -11.71
CA PHE A 241 -8.54 -4.18 -12.96
C PHE A 241 -9.13 -3.46 -14.18
N ASP A 242 -10.47 -3.39 -14.26
CA ASP A 242 -11.17 -2.85 -15.42
C ASP A 242 -10.90 -1.34 -15.55
N ARG A 243 -10.79 -0.61 -14.44
CA ARG A 243 -10.44 0.81 -14.47
C ARG A 243 -9.03 1.06 -15.00
N PHE A 244 -8.03 0.29 -14.56
CA PHE A 244 -6.66 0.41 -15.07
C PHE A 244 -6.57 0.03 -16.55
N GLU A 245 -7.30 -1.02 -16.96
CA GLU A 245 -7.37 -1.39 -18.36
C GLU A 245 -8.04 -0.29 -19.22
N ALA A 246 -9.13 0.31 -18.72
CA ALA A 246 -9.82 1.39 -19.42
C ALA A 246 -8.92 2.62 -19.60
N TRP A 247 -8.22 3.06 -18.55
CA TRP A 247 -7.22 4.13 -18.65
C TRP A 247 -6.11 3.78 -19.63
N ALA A 248 -5.63 2.54 -19.62
CA ALA A 248 -4.56 2.11 -20.51
C ALA A 248 -4.97 2.06 -21.99
N LYS A 249 -6.26 1.86 -22.29
CA LYS A 249 -6.85 1.88 -23.64
C LYS A 249 -7.30 3.28 -24.08
N ALA A 250 -7.35 4.25 -23.17
CA ALA A 250 -7.83 5.59 -23.47
C ALA A 250 -6.93 6.33 -24.49
N PRO A 251 -7.50 7.06 -25.47
CA PRO A 251 -6.72 7.85 -26.43
C PRO A 251 -5.79 8.89 -25.76
N GLN A 252 -6.21 9.43 -24.62
CA GLN A 252 -5.43 10.39 -23.84
C GLN A 252 -4.12 9.77 -23.33
N THR A 253 -4.12 8.48 -22.99
CA THR A 253 -2.91 7.76 -22.56
C THR A 253 -1.91 7.62 -23.70
N GLU A 254 -2.38 7.40 -24.93
CA GLU A 254 -1.52 7.35 -26.11
C GLU A 254 -0.88 8.72 -26.40
N LEU A 255 -1.66 9.81 -26.31
CA LEU A 255 -1.14 11.17 -26.43
C LEU A 255 -0.07 11.48 -25.36
N ARG A 256 -0.33 11.09 -24.10
CA ARG A 256 0.63 11.25 -22.99
C ARG A 256 1.90 10.42 -23.23
N LEU A 257 1.78 9.20 -23.78
CA LEU A 257 2.93 8.36 -24.09
C LEU A 257 3.83 9.00 -25.14
N GLN A 258 3.26 9.54 -26.22
CA GLN A 258 4.00 10.24 -27.27
C GLN A 258 4.68 11.50 -26.73
N ASP A 259 3.96 12.28 -25.93
CA ASP A 259 4.50 13.45 -25.24
C ASP A 259 5.64 13.10 -24.27
N LEU A 260 5.50 12.05 -23.45
CA LEU A 260 6.56 11.55 -22.58
C LEU A 260 7.79 11.13 -23.39
N ARG A 261 7.63 10.37 -24.48
CA ARG A 261 8.75 9.98 -25.34
C ARG A 261 9.47 11.18 -25.93
N HIS A 262 8.75 12.19 -26.37
CA HIS A 262 9.33 13.41 -26.93
C HIS A 262 10.03 14.24 -25.85
N ARG A 263 9.34 14.60 -24.77
CA ARG A 263 9.88 15.47 -23.69
C ARG A 263 11.09 14.86 -22.98
N LEU A 264 11.11 13.54 -22.83
CA LEU A 264 12.20 12.84 -22.14
C LEU A 264 13.29 12.35 -23.12
N ASN A 265 13.22 12.69 -24.40
CA ASN A 265 14.15 12.27 -25.45
C ASN A 265 14.33 10.74 -25.54
N LEU A 266 13.24 9.98 -25.42
CA LEU A 266 13.24 8.50 -25.40
C LEU A 266 13.01 7.87 -26.78
N GLY A 267 13.34 8.60 -27.85
CA GLY A 267 13.15 8.13 -29.23
C GLY A 267 14.01 6.90 -29.53
N GLY A 268 13.37 5.74 -29.74
CA GLY A 268 14.05 4.47 -30.03
C GLY A 268 14.75 3.81 -28.83
N LEU A 269 14.73 4.44 -27.65
CA LEU A 269 15.28 3.86 -26.42
C LEU A 269 14.30 2.88 -25.78
N LYS A 270 14.88 1.84 -25.18
CA LYS A 270 14.22 0.96 -24.21
C LYS A 270 14.06 1.68 -22.87
N VAL A 271 12.95 1.43 -22.19
CA VAL A 271 12.62 2.11 -20.93
C VAL A 271 12.49 1.10 -19.79
N GLY A 272 13.32 1.27 -18.75
CA GLY A 272 13.12 0.67 -17.45
C GLY A 272 12.29 1.58 -16.55
N LEU A 273 11.45 1.00 -15.70
CA LEU A 273 10.58 1.77 -14.79
C LEU A 273 10.63 1.22 -13.37
N GLY A 274 10.70 2.13 -12.41
CA GLY A 274 10.38 1.90 -11.01
C GLY A 274 9.31 2.88 -10.55
N VAL A 275 8.31 2.42 -9.79
CA VAL A 275 7.24 3.29 -9.27
C VAL A 275 7.00 2.96 -7.81
N ASP A 276 7.46 3.82 -6.91
CA ASP A 276 7.36 3.58 -5.47
C ASP A 276 7.37 4.90 -4.72
N ARG A 277 6.57 5.02 -3.65
CA ARG A 277 6.85 6.07 -2.64
C ARG A 277 8.31 5.91 -2.19
N LEU A 278 9.02 7.01 -1.98
CA LEU A 278 10.38 6.96 -1.43
C LEU A 278 10.31 6.45 0.01
N ASP A 279 10.43 5.14 0.16
CA ASP A 279 10.27 4.38 1.38
C ASP A 279 11.32 3.27 1.40
N TYR A 280 11.99 3.08 2.53
CA TYR A 280 13.16 2.21 2.64
C TYR A 280 12.81 0.73 2.42
N THR A 281 11.53 0.37 2.48
CA THR A 281 11.05 -0.98 2.18
C THR A 281 11.11 -1.33 0.68
N LYS A 282 11.31 -0.34 -0.19
CA LYS A 282 11.09 -0.48 -1.65
C LYS A 282 12.30 -0.90 -2.46
N GLY A 283 13.48 -0.99 -1.84
CA GLY A 283 14.70 -1.44 -2.51
C GLY A 283 15.18 -0.48 -3.61
N ILE A 284 14.86 0.82 -3.50
CA ILE A 284 15.19 1.80 -4.55
C ILE A 284 16.70 1.98 -4.72
N PRO A 285 17.52 2.07 -3.65
CA PRO A 285 18.98 2.11 -3.80
C PRO A 285 19.52 0.87 -4.51
N GLU A 286 19.09 -0.33 -4.12
CA GLU A 286 19.51 -1.61 -4.71
C GLU A 286 19.11 -1.70 -6.19
N ARG A 287 17.98 -1.09 -6.56
CA ARG A 287 17.52 -0.96 -7.95
C ARG A 287 18.41 -0.04 -8.77
N LEU A 288 18.79 1.12 -8.22
CA LEU A 288 19.66 2.07 -8.92
C LEU A 288 21.09 1.52 -9.05
N GLU A 289 21.59 0.84 -8.01
CA GLU A 289 22.83 0.09 -8.06
C GLU A 289 22.80 -0.98 -9.17
N ALA A 290 21.69 -1.73 -9.28
CA ALA A 290 21.51 -2.69 -10.37
C ALA A 290 21.52 -2.04 -11.76
N VAL A 291 21.01 -0.81 -11.90
CA VAL A 291 21.06 -0.05 -13.15
C VAL A 291 22.50 0.37 -13.49
N ASP A 292 23.30 0.78 -12.50
CA ASP A 292 24.74 1.02 -12.71
C ASP A 292 25.45 -0.25 -13.19
N ILE A 293 25.25 -1.36 -12.48
CA ILE A 293 25.82 -2.68 -12.84
C ILE A 293 25.38 -3.08 -14.25
N PHE A 294 24.12 -2.85 -14.62
CA PHE A 294 23.60 -3.13 -15.95
C PHE A 294 24.37 -2.36 -17.03
N PHE A 295 24.60 -1.05 -16.88
CA PHE A 295 25.37 -0.26 -17.84
C PHE A 295 26.87 -0.62 -17.89
N ARG A 296 27.40 -1.16 -16.80
CA ARG A 296 28.78 -1.69 -16.73
C ARG A 296 28.91 -3.02 -17.46
N LYS A 297 28.00 -3.96 -17.23
CA LYS A 297 28.03 -5.34 -17.76
C LYS A 297 27.53 -5.43 -19.20
N TYR A 298 26.56 -4.59 -19.57
CA TYR A 298 25.92 -4.58 -20.88
C TYR A 298 26.08 -3.21 -21.58
N PRO A 299 27.33 -2.81 -21.93
CA PRO A 299 27.61 -1.49 -22.49
C PRO A 299 26.88 -1.22 -23.83
N GLN A 300 26.41 -2.26 -24.53
CA GLN A 300 25.59 -2.14 -25.73
C GLN A 300 24.23 -1.46 -25.50
N TYR A 301 23.80 -1.30 -24.25
CA TYR A 301 22.58 -0.60 -23.87
C TYR A 301 22.79 0.88 -23.50
N ARG A 302 24.04 1.36 -23.47
CA ARG A 302 24.29 2.80 -23.37
C ARG A 302 23.71 3.52 -24.58
N GLU A 303 23.07 4.67 -24.36
CA GLU A 303 22.31 5.43 -25.37
C GLU A 303 21.12 4.67 -25.99
N ARG A 304 20.80 3.47 -25.49
CA ARG A 304 19.71 2.61 -25.97
C ARG A 304 18.74 2.20 -24.86
N PHE A 305 19.06 2.48 -23.60
CA PHE A 305 18.23 2.24 -22.43
C PHE A 305 18.25 3.46 -21.49
N THR A 306 17.09 3.81 -20.93
CA THR A 306 16.96 4.77 -19.84
C THR A 306 16.08 4.17 -18.75
N PHE A 307 16.50 4.31 -17.50
CA PHE A 307 15.72 3.92 -16.33
C PHE A 307 14.98 5.14 -15.75
N ILE A 308 13.68 5.02 -15.52
CA ILE A 308 12.85 6.05 -14.91
C ILE A 308 12.41 5.58 -13.53
N GLN A 309 12.68 6.37 -12.49
CA GLN A 309 12.16 6.15 -11.15
C GLN A 309 11.12 7.23 -10.82
N LEU A 310 9.85 6.84 -10.70
CA LEU A 310 8.81 7.68 -10.13
C LEU A 310 8.74 7.44 -8.62
N GLY A 311 8.87 8.49 -7.82
CA GLY A 311 8.72 8.35 -6.38
C GLY A 311 8.39 9.63 -5.65
N PRO A 312 7.11 9.89 -5.33
CA PRO A 312 6.75 11.05 -4.53
C PRO A 312 7.43 11.00 -3.17
N LEU A 313 7.85 12.18 -2.69
CA LEU A 313 8.42 12.33 -1.35
C LEU A 313 7.42 11.83 -0.30
N SER A 314 7.92 11.10 0.71
CA SER A 314 7.09 10.52 1.77
C SER A 314 7.75 10.74 3.12
N ARG A 315 6.96 11.15 4.12
CA ARG A 315 7.33 11.17 5.56
C ARG A 315 8.67 11.87 5.87
N LEU A 316 8.91 13.03 5.27
CA LEU A 316 10.16 13.80 5.42
C LEU A 316 10.49 14.24 6.86
N HIS A 317 9.57 14.10 7.82
CA HIS A 317 9.86 14.33 9.23
C HIS A 317 10.72 13.22 9.87
N ILE A 318 10.80 12.04 9.24
CA ILE A 318 11.51 10.87 9.75
C ILE A 318 12.90 10.80 9.12
N GLN A 319 13.93 10.63 9.96
CA GLN A 319 15.34 10.68 9.55
C GLN A 319 15.70 9.63 8.49
N SER A 320 15.24 8.38 8.62
CA SER A 320 15.53 7.31 7.65
C SER A 320 14.98 7.60 6.26
N TYR A 321 13.86 8.34 6.16
CA TYR A 321 13.31 8.78 4.86
C TYR A 321 14.17 9.90 4.25
N LYS A 322 14.72 10.82 5.06
CA LYS A 322 15.64 11.85 4.57
C LYS A 322 16.94 11.23 4.03
N GLU A 323 17.49 10.27 4.75
CA GLU A 323 18.70 9.53 4.36
C GLU A 323 18.48 8.76 3.06
N LEU A 324 17.36 8.05 2.93
CA LEU A 324 16.97 7.39 1.69
C LEU A 324 16.90 8.38 0.51
N ASN A 325 16.25 9.53 0.70
CA ASN A 325 16.12 10.53 -0.37
C ASN A 325 17.49 11.04 -0.84
N ALA A 326 18.40 11.33 0.09
CA ALA A 326 19.76 11.77 -0.22
C ALA A 326 20.55 10.67 -0.95
N LEU A 327 20.36 9.40 -0.56
CA LEU A 327 21.00 8.26 -1.23
C LEU A 327 20.47 8.09 -2.66
N VAL A 328 19.17 8.25 -2.89
CA VAL A 328 18.58 8.22 -4.24
C VAL A 328 19.11 9.37 -5.10
N ASP A 329 19.23 10.59 -4.55
CA ASP A 329 19.83 11.72 -5.28
C ASP A 329 21.29 11.45 -5.65
N SER A 330 22.06 10.88 -4.72
CA SER A 330 23.46 10.50 -4.97
C SER A 330 23.59 9.47 -6.10
N TRP A 331 22.74 8.43 -6.10
CA TRP A 331 22.75 7.42 -7.17
C TRP A 331 22.37 8.01 -8.53
N GLU A 332 21.36 8.89 -8.58
CA GLU A 332 21.00 9.56 -9.84
C GLU A 332 22.16 10.41 -10.38
N GLU A 333 22.83 11.17 -9.51
CA GLU A 333 23.96 12.01 -9.89
C GLU A 333 25.15 11.17 -10.35
N GLU A 334 25.51 10.12 -9.61
CA GLU A 334 26.64 9.25 -9.91
C GLU A 334 26.49 8.55 -11.26
N ILE A 335 25.35 7.88 -11.48
CA ILE A 335 25.08 7.15 -12.73
C ILE A 335 25.05 8.11 -13.92
N ASN A 336 24.37 9.25 -13.78
CA ASN A 336 24.28 10.21 -14.88
C ASN A 336 25.64 10.87 -15.16
N SER A 337 26.45 11.17 -14.15
CA SER A 337 27.79 11.72 -14.34
C SER A 337 28.72 10.75 -15.06
N GLN A 338 28.56 9.45 -14.83
CA GLN A 338 29.39 8.42 -15.43
C GLN A 338 29.02 8.09 -16.88
N TYR A 339 27.73 8.02 -17.21
CA TYR A 339 27.30 7.48 -18.50
C TYR A 339 26.54 8.46 -19.41
N ALA A 340 26.04 9.61 -18.91
CA ALA A 340 25.25 10.50 -19.77
C ALA A 340 26.04 11.02 -20.97
N GLN A 341 25.37 11.10 -22.12
CA GLN A 341 25.96 11.62 -23.36
C GLN A 341 24.99 12.56 -24.07
N GLY A 342 25.43 13.77 -24.38
CA GLY A 342 24.61 14.77 -25.04
C GLY A 342 23.30 15.04 -24.29
N ARG A 343 22.16 14.69 -24.90
CA ARG A 343 20.83 14.83 -24.31
C ARG A 343 20.31 13.56 -23.62
N TRP A 344 21.01 12.43 -23.79
CA TRP A 344 20.62 11.16 -23.17
C TRP A 344 21.04 11.13 -21.70
N LYS A 345 20.07 10.82 -20.84
CA LYS A 345 20.29 10.52 -19.43
C LYS A 345 19.98 9.04 -19.15
N PRO A 346 20.94 8.29 -18.57
CA PRO A 346 20.72 6.91 -18.18
C PRO A 346 19.64 6.73 -17.11
N VAL A 347 19.54 7.65 -16.15
CA VAL A 347 18.56 7.60 -15.05
C VAL A 347 17.80 8.92 -14.94
N LEU A 348 16.48 8.83 -14.77
CA LEU A 348 15.60 9.97 -14.51
C LEU A 348 14.78 9.71 -13.24
N VAL A 349 14.97 10.50 -12.19
CA VAL A 349 14.17 10.41 -10.96
C VAL A 349 13.14 11.55 -10.91
N PHE A 350 11.87 11.17 -10.75
CA PHE A 350 10.77 12.12 -10.62
C PHE A 350 10.15 12.03 -9.22
N LYS A 351 10.31 13.11 -8.45
CA LYS A 351 9.80 13.20 -7.07
C LYS A 351 8.43 13.87 -6.95
N GLY A 352 7.77 14.11 -8.08
CA GLY A 352 6.45 14.73 -8.16
C GLY A 352 5.31 13.77 -7.79
N HIS A 353 4.17 14.34 -7.44
CA HIS A 353 2.92 13.58 -7.31
C HIS A 353 2.29 13.41 -8.69
N TYR A 354 1.95 12.17 -9.02
CA TYR A 354 1.25 11.80 -10.25
C TYR A 354 -0.06 11.12 -9.88
N SER A 355 -1.14 11.47 -10.57
CA SER A 355 -2.37 10.70 -10.55
C SER A 355 -2.15 9.30 -11.13
N GLN A 356 -3.00 8.34 -10.77
CA GLN A 356 -2.89 6.99 -11.34
C GLN A 356 -3.03 6.98 -12.86
N GLU A 357 -3.90 7.82 -13.42
CA GLU A 357 -4.07 7.94 -14.87
C GLU A 357 -2.78 8.41 -15.56
N GLU A 358 -2.03 9.33 -14.93
CA GLU A 358 -0.70 9.75 -15.42
C GLU A 358 0.32 8.62 -15.30
N VAL A 359 0.32 7.88 -14.19
CA VAL A 359 1.23 6.73 -13.98
C VAL A 359 0.97 5.61 -14.99
N VAL A 360 -0.28 5.39 -15.42
CA VAL A 360 -0.63 4.40 -16.46
C VAL A 360 0.12 4.67 -17.77
N ALA A 361 0.34 5.93 -18.14
CA ALA A 361 1.15 6.27 -19.31
C ALA A 361 2.60 5.80 -19.16
N PHE A 362 3.19 5.91 -17.96
CA PHE A 362 4.51 5.35 -17.67
C PHE A 362 4.50 3.82 -17.70
N TYR A 363 3.46 3.16 -17.18
CA TYR A 363 3.33 1.71 -17.30
C TYR A 363 3.29 1.24 -18.75
N ARG A 364 2.58 1.96 -19.63
CA ARG A 364 2.56 1.68 -21.08
C ARG A 364 3.90 1.98 -21.77
N LEU A 365 4.63 2.99 -21.29
CA LEU A 365 5.94 3.37 -21.83
C LEU A 365 7.03 2.31 -21.57
N ALA A 366 7.01 1.68 -20.39
CA ALA A 366 8.09 0.82 -19.92
C ALA A 366 8.24 -0.49 -20.70
N ASP A 367 9.44 -0.82 -21.18
CA ASP A 367 9.76 -2.17 -21.68
C ASP A 367 9.95 -3.16 -20.52
N VAL A 368 10.40 -2.67 -19.38
CA VAL A 368 10.59 -3.46 -18.15
C VAL A 368 10.22 -2.62 -16.93
N ILE A 369 9.44 -3.18 -16.00
CA ILE A 369 9.21 -2.58 -14.69
C ILE A 369 9.92 -3.42 -13.62
N VAL A 370 10.56 -2.77 -12.66
CA VAL A 370 11.31 -3.40 -11.58
C VAL A 370 10.63 -3.11 -10.24
N VAL A 371 10.04 -4.14 -9.65
CA VAL A 371 9.37 -4.09 -8.35
C VAL A 371 10.15 -4.97 -7.36
N ASN A 372 11.26 -4.43 -6.86
CA ASN A 372 12.23 -5.15 -6.01
C ASN A 372 12.10 -4.77 -4.52
N SER A 373 10.89 -4.65 -3.98
CA SER A 373 10.73 -4.31 -2.56
C SER A 373 11.45 -5.32 -1.65
N LEU A 374 12.14 -4.82 -0.63
CA LEU A 374 12.84 -5.61 0.40
C LEU A 374 11.85 -6.42 1.24
N HIS A 375 10.71 -5.82 1.55
CA HIS A 375 9.57 -6.50 2.18
C HIS A 375 8.30 -5.68 1.93
N ASP A 376 7.24 -6.30 1.44
CA ASP A 376 5.98 -5.62 1.13
C ASP A 376 4.78 -6.55 1.36
N GLY A 377 3.73 -6.03 2.01
CA GLY A 377 2.53 -6.80 2.31
C GLY A 377 1.85 -7.36 1.06
N MET A 378 1.84 -6.60 -0.04
CA MET A 378 1.29 -7.02 -1.33
C MET A 378 2.04 -6.42 -2.52
N ASN A 379 2.26 -5.11 -2.56
CA ASN A 379 2.67 -4.34 -3.74
C ASN A 379 1.62 -4.28 -4.86
N LEU A 380 0.81 -3.21 -4.84
CA LEU A 380 -0.23 -3.00 -5.87
C LEU A 380 0.35 -2.49 -7.20
N VAL A 381 1.49 -1.79 -7.21
CA VAL A 381 2.14 -1.30 -8.44
C VAL A 381 2.40 -2.43 -9.44
N ALA A 382 2.81 -3.61 -8.95
CA ALA A 382 2.98 -4.79 -9.79
C ALA A 382 1.66 -5.20 -10.50
N LYS A 383 0.54 -5.17 -9.79
CA LYS A 383 -0.79 -5.48 -10.34
C LYS A 383 -1.30 -4.39 -11.27
N GLU A 384 -1.06 -3.12 -10.92
CA GLU A 384 -1.42 -1.95 -11.73
C GLU A 384 -0.71 -1.97 -13.09
N TYR A 385 0.60 -2.28 -13.10
CA TYR A 385 1.35 -2.48 -14.33
C TYR A 385 0.75 -3.60 -15.18
N VAL A 386 0.54 -4.79 -14.60
CA VAL A 386 -0.03 -5.96 -15.29
C VAL A 386 -1.39 -5.62 -15.92
N ALA A 387 -2.29 -4.98 -15.16
CA ALA A 387 -3.60 -4.54 -15.66
C ALA A 387 -3.49 -3.50 -16.78
N SER A 388 -2.47 -2.65 -16.74
CA SER A 388 -2.23 -1.62 -17.76
C SER A 388 -1.64 -2.16 -19.07
N ARG A 389 -0.98 -3.33 -19.07
CA ARG A 389 -0.38 -3.95 -20.27
C ARG A 389 -1.38 -4.77 -21.09
N TRP A 390 -2.47 -4.14 -21.55
CA TRP A 390 -3.47 -4.81 -22.39
C TRP A 390 -2.91 -5.27 -23.74
N ASP A 391 -1.83 -4.64 -24.20
CA ASP A 391 -1.09 -4.97 -25.42
C ASP A 391 -0.15 -6.17 -25.26
N LEU A 392 -0.09 -6.77 -24.06
CA LEU A 392 0.77 -7.92 -23.71
C LEU A 392 2.26 -7.68 -23.96
N ASN A 393 2.68 -6.41 -24.04
CA ASN A 393 4.07 -6.04 -24.20
C ASN A 393 4.72 -5.80 -22.84
N GLY A 394 6.04 -5.91 -22.78
CA GLY A 394 6.85 -5.56 -21.61
C GLY A 394 7.12 -6.73 -20.66
N ALA A 395 7.76 -6.45 -19.53
CA ALA A 395 8.15 -7.44 -18.53
C ALA A 395 8.08 -6.89 -17.11
N LEU A 396 7.69 -7.73 -16.15
CA LEU A 396 7.66 -7.42 -14.73
C LEU A 396 8.76 -8.21 -14.02
N LEU A 397 9.72 -7.51 -13.42
CA LEU A 397 10.62 -8.05 -12.41
C LEU A 397 9.99 -7.86 -11.04
N LEU A 398 9.94 -8.91 -10.22
CA LEU A 398 9.23 -8.90 -8.96
C LEU A 398 10.01 -9.59 -7.84
N SER A 399 10.15 -8.90 -6.72
CA SER A 399 10.75 -9.46 -5.51
C SER A 399 9.85 -10.55 -4.90
N PRO A 400 10.41 -11.71 -4.49
CA PRO A 400 9.67 -12.76 -3.80
C PRO A 400 9.24 -12.35 -2.39
N PHE A 401 9.74 -11.22 -1.87
CA PHE A 401 9.39 -10.63 -0.59
C PHE A 401 8.17 -9.69 -0.67
N THR A 402 7.43 -9.73 -1.78
CA THR A 402 6.14 -9.06 -1.96
C THR A 402 5.00 -10.07 -1.91
N GLY A 403 3.85 -9.69 -1.37
CA GLY A 403 2.66 -10.55 -1.44
C GLY A 403 2.20 -10.85 -2.87
N ALA A 404 2.38 -9.91 -3.81
CA ALA A 404 2.02 -10.07 -5.20
C ALA A 404 2.79 -11.20 -5.88
N ALA A 405 4.01 -11.53 -5.43
CA ALA A 405 4.78 -12.65 -6.00
C ALA A 405 4.10 -14.02 -5.83
N ARG A 406 3.16 -14.15 -4.88
CA ARG A 406 2.36 -15.37 -4.72
C ARG A 406 1.29 -15.54 -5.80
N GLU A 407 0.89 -14.46 -6.44
CA GLU A 407 -0.15 -14.47 -7.47
C GLU A 407 0.40 -14.23 -8.87
N LEU A 408 1.46 -13.42 -9.00
CA LEU A 408 2.06 -13.01 -10.27
C LEU A 408 3.20 -13.95 -10.68
N THR A 409 2.90 -15.26 -10.81
CA THR A 409 3.89 -16.31 -11.07
C THR A 409 4.58 -16.22 -12.44
N GLY A 410 4.05 -15.41 -13.36
CA GLY A 410 4.68 -15.12 -14.65
C GLY A 410 5.82 -14.10 -14.58
N ALA A 411 6.01 -13.42 -13.45
CA ALA A 411 7.04 -12.39 -13.28
C ALA A 411 8.46 -13.00 -13.31
N TYR A 412 9.44 -12.16 -13.64
CA TYR A 412 10.84 -12.48 -13.46
C TYR A 412 11.19 -12.26 -11.99
N THR A 413 11.31 -13.35 -11.23
CA THR A 413 11.62 -13.26 -9.80
C THR A 413 13.05 -12.80 -9.61
N VAL A 414 13.27 -11.80 -8.75
CA VAL A 414 14.59 -11.27 -8.42
C VAL A 414 14.78 -11.14 -6.92
N ASN A 415 15.92 -11.56 -6.40
CA ASN A 415 16.29 -11.25 -5.02
C ASN A 415 16.76 -9.78 -4.92
N PRO A 416 16.03 -8.89 -4.20
CA PRO A 416 16.39 -7.48 -4.13
C PRO A 416 17.73 -7.22 -3.42
N TYR A 417 18.26 -8.20 -2.66
CA TYR A 417 19.57 -8.12 -2.00
C TYR A 417 20.74 -8.50 -2.93
N ASN A 418 20.46 -8.78 -4.20
CA ASN A 418 21.46 -9.11 -5.20
C ASN A 418 21.31 -8.17 -6.42
N PRO A 419 21.89 -6.95 -6.37
CA PRO A 419 21.83 -6.00 -7.48
C PRO A 419 22.37 -6.55 -8.81
N GLU A 420 23.34 -7.47 -8.78
CA GLU A 420 23.83 -8.13 -10.01
C GLU A 420 22.76 -9.02 -10.66
N GLU A 421 22.02 -9.79 -9.87
CA GLU A 421 20.90 -10.60 -10.37
C GLU A 421 19.77 -9.72 -10.93
N ILE A 422 19.48 -8.59 -10.30
CA ILE A 422 18.51 -7.63 -10.85
C ILE A 422 19.00 -7.12 -12.22
N ALA A 423 20.28 -6.72 -12.32
CA ALA A 423 20.86 -6.24 -13.57
C ALA A 423 20.81 -7.30 -14.69
N ASP A 424 21.16 -8.55 -14.38
CA ASP A 424 21.10 -9.67 -15.31
C ASP A 424 19.67 -10.00 -15.73
N THR A 425 18.73 -9.89 -14.81
CA THR A 425 17.32 -10.14 -15.11
C THR A 425 16.71 -9.01 -15.94
N ILE A 426 17.14 -7.75 -15.75
CA ILE A 426 16.77 -6.64 -16.65
C ILE A 426 17.24 -6.96 -18.07
N PHE A 427 18.50 -7.37 -18.23
CA PHE A 427 19.04 -7.77 -19.52
C PHE A 427 18.24 -8.92 -20.15
N GLN A 428 18.00 -10.00 -19.38
CA GLN A 428 17.20 -11.13 -19.83
C GLN A 428 15.80 -10.69 -20.28
N ALA A 429 15.10 -9.89 -19.48
CA ALA A 429 13.76 -9.43 -19.81
C ALA A 429 13.72 -8.57 -21.09
N LEU A 430 14.75 -7.77 -21.36
CA LEU A 430 14.84 -6.99 -22.59
C LEU A 430 15.07 -7.88 -23.82
N GLU A 431 15.91 -8.90 -23.72
CA GLU A 431 16.30 -9.80 -24.81
C GLU A 431 15.32 -10.96 -25.07
N ASP A 432 14.55 -11.38 -24.06
CA ASP A 432 13.63 -12.51 -24.17
C ASP A 432 12.63 -12.32 -25.32
N PRO A 433 12.23 -13.41 -26.01
CA PRO A 433 11.26 -13.35 -27.11
C PRO A 433 9.95 -12.67 -26.70
N VAL A 434 9.36 -11.93 -27.63
CA VAL A 434 8.12 -11.18 -27.38
C VAL A 434 6.98 -12.14 -27.02
N GLU A 435 6.93 -13.32 -27.64
CA GLU A 435 5.92 -14.35 -27.40
C GLU A 435 6.00 -14.90 -25.96
N LEU A 436 7.21 -15.08 -25.44
CA LEU A 436 7.43 -15.54 -24.06
C LEU A 436 6.95 -14.50 -23.06
N LYS A 437 7.30 -13.23 -23.28
CA LYS A 437 6.85 -12.10 -22.44
C LYS A 437 5.34 -11.93 -22.48
N ALA A 438 4.74 -12.01 -23.67
CA ALA A 438 3.30 -11.93 -23.85
C ALA A 438 2.56 -13.06 -23.12
N ALA A 439 3.06 -14.30 -23.20
CA ALA A 439 2.48 -15.44 -22.48
C ALA A 439 2.54 -15.26 -20.96
N ARG A 440 3.69 -14.81 -20.43
CA ARG A 440 3.86 -14.48 -19.00
C ARG A 440 2.88 -13.39 -18.55
N LEU A 441 2.79 -12.29 -19.30
CA LEU A 441 1.87 -11.19 -19.00
C LEU A 441 0.41 -11.60 -19.08
N ALA A 442 0.01 -12.37 -20.09
CA ALA A 442 -1.36 -12.85 -20.25
C ALA A 442 -1.82 -13.68 -19.04
N ALA A 443 -0.96 -14.59 -18.55
CA ALA A 443 -1.26 -15.39 -17.36
C ALA A 443 -1.43 -14.51 -16.10
N MET A 444 -0.53 -13.55 -15.88
CA MET A 444 -0.63 -12.61 -14.76
C MET A 444 -1.86 -11.72 -14.86
N ARG A 445 -2.22 -11.26 -16.07
CA ARG A 445 -3.42 -10.45 -16.31
C ARG A 445 -4.70 -11.19 -15.97
N ALA A 446 -4.84 -12.43 -16.44
CA ALA A 446 -6.00 -13.28 -16.13
C ALA A 446 -6.17 -13.43 -14.60
N ARG A 447 -5.05 -13.64 -13.89
CA ARG A 447 -5.06 -13.74 -12.42
C ARG A 447 -5.56 -12.46 -11.75
N VAL A 448 -5.04 -11.29 -12.12
CA VAL A 448 -5.44 -10.01 -11.52
C VAL A 448 -6.89 -9.64 -11.88
N GLN A 449 -7.33 -9.96 -13.10
CA GLN A 449 -8.70 -9.72 -13.55
C GLN A 449 -9.71 -10.51 -12.72
N GLU A 450 -9.45 -11.80 -12.51
CA GLU A 450 -10.29 -12.69 -11.70
C GLU A 450 -10.23 -12.33 -10.21
N HIS A 451 -9.02 -12.08 -9.69
CA HIS A 451 -8.78 -11.77 -8.28
C HIS A 451 -8.57 -10.26 -8.09
N ASN A 452 -9.59 -9.48 -8.44
CA ASN A 452 -9.60 -8.02 -8.35
C ASN A 452 -10.09 -7.51 -6.97
N ILE A 453 -10.15 -6.19 -6.79
CA ILE A 453 -10.55 -5.58 -5.51
C ILE A 453 -11.99 -5.95 -5.09
N PHE A 454 -12.89 -6.14 -6.06
CA PHE A 454 -14.27 -6.53 -5.78
C PHE A 454 -14.34 -7.98 -5.30
N HIS A 455 -13.56 -8.89 -5.90
CA HIS A 455 -13.42 -10.26 -5.38
C HIS A 455 -12.87 -10.27 -3.96
N TRP A 456 -11.81 -9.50 -3.66
CA TRP A 456 -11.27 -9.36 -2.31
C TRP A 456 -12.34 -8.91 -1.31
N SER A 457 -13.13 -7.88 -1.66
CA SER A 457 -14.19 -7.37 -0.80
C SER A 457 -15.31 -8.39 -0.58
N ALA A 458 -15.70 -9.12 -1.63
CA ALA A 458 -16.73 -10.14 -1.55
C ALA A 458 -16.31 -11.29 -0.64
N GLN A 459 -15.04 -11.74 -0.72
CA GLN A 459 -14.50 -12.77 0.17
C GLN A 459 -14.48 -12.31 1.63
N PHE A 460 -14.07 -11.06 1.89
CA PHE A 460 -14.05 -10.50 3.24
C PHE A 460 -15.45 -10.38 3.83
N LEU A 461 -16.41 -9.84 3.07
CA LEU A 461 -17.80 -9.72 3.49
C LEU A 461 -18.46 -11.10 3.68
N LEU A 462 -18.19 -12.06 2.79
CA LEU A 462 -18.67 -13.43 2.94
C LEU A 462 -18.17 -14.05 4.26
N ALA A 463 -16.90 -13.87 4.60
CA ALA A 463 -16.35 -14.34 5.87
C ALA A 463 -17.06 -13.69 7.08
N LEU A 464 -17.41 -12.40 6.99
CA LEU A 464 -18.20 -11.73 8.04
C LEU A 464 -19.60 -12.34 8.19
N THR A 465 -20.28 -12.69 7.09
CA THR A 465 -21.62 -13.31 7.17
C THR A 465 -21.60 -14.73 7.76
N GLN A 466 -20.44 -15.37 7.77
CA GLN A 466 -20.23 -16.71 8.32
C GLN A 466 -19.82 -16.68 9.80
N LEU A 467 -19.54 -15.51 10.36
CA LEU A 467 -19.26 -15.39 11.78
C LEU A 467 -20.41 -16.01 12.57
N PRO A 468 -20.12 -16.80 13.61
CA PRO A 468 -21.17 -17.36 14.45
C PRO A 468 -22.01 -16.19 14.94
N VAL A 469 -23.34 -16.26 14.74
CA VAL A 469 -24.23 -15.37 15.47
C VAL A 469 -24.02 -15.74 16.93
N THR A 470 -23.23 -14.95 17.66
CA THR A 470 -23.11 -15.08 19.10
C THR A 470 -24.54 -15.03 19.63
N ASN A 471 -24.98 -16.14 20.22
CA ASN A 471 -26.36 -16.37 20.62
C ASN A 471 -26.91 -15.14 21.35
N LEU A 472 -27.77 -14.37 20.66
CA LEU A 472 -28.80 -13.56 21.30
C LEU A 472 -29.87 -14.50 21.86
N GLN A 473 -29.48 -15.34 22.82
CA GLN A 473 -30.35 -16.14 23.67
C GLN A 473 -29.70 -16.28 25.04
N THR A 474 -29.91 -15.28 25.90
CA THR A 474 -30.81 -15.35 27.06
C THR A 474 -30.95 -13.98 27.69
#